data_AF-A0A2V8ZAV9-F1
#
_entry.id   AF-A0A2V8ZAV9-F1
#
_cell.length_a   1.000
_cell.length_b   1.000
_cell.length_c   1.000
_cell.angle_alpha   90.00
_cell.angle_beta   90.00
_cell.angle_gamma   90.00
#
_symmetry.space_group_name_H-M   'P 1'
#
loop_
_entity.id
_entity.type
_entity.pdbx_description
1 polymer ?
#
loop_
_entity_poly.entity_id
_entity_poly.type
_entity_poly.pdbx_seq_one_letter_code
_entity_poly.pdbx_strand_id
1 'polypeptide(L)' 'MAKEKFERSKPHVNIGTIGHIDHGKTTLTAAITKVLSKHNPKVQFRAFDTIDNAPEERE' A
#
# COMPACT_ATOMS: atom_id res chain seq x y z
N MET A 1 -0.28 -23.63 9.45
CA MET A 1 0.64 -22.84 10.29
C MET A 1 -0.10 -21.58 10.71
N ALA A 2 -0.24 -21.30 12.00
CA ALA A 2 -0.97 -20.14 12.47
C ALA A 2 -0.23 -18.85 12.05
N LYS A 3 -0.95 -17.90 11.44
CA LYS A 3 -0.42 -16.56 11.14
C LYS A 3 0.05 -15.94 12.46
N GLU A 4 1.27 -15.41 12.48
CA GLU A 4 1.82 -14.73 13.66
C GLU A 4 0.88 -13.59 14.08
N LYS A 5 0.62 -13.47 15.39
CA LYS A 5 -0.29 -12.46 15.92
C LYS A 5 0.33 -11.07 15.73
N PHE A 6 -0.37 -10.17 15.04
CA PHE A 6 0.11 -8.81 14.83
C PHE A 6 0.17 -8.04 16.17
N GLU A 7 1.37 -7.61 16.55
CA GLU A 7 1.61 -6.84 17.78
C GLU A 7 1.33 -5.34 17.54
N ARG A 8 0.32 -4.81 18.24
CA ARG A 8 -0.12 -3.40 18.13
C ARG A 8 0.55 -2.50 19.18
N SER A 9 1.87 -2.55 19.30
CA SER A 9 2.62 -1.73 20.26
C SER A 9 2.87 -0.29 19.79
N LYS A 10 2.64 0.01 18.50
CA LYS A 10 2.80 1.34 17.90
C LYS A 10 1.44 1.99 17.60
N PRO A 11 1.36 3.33 17.55
CA PRO A 11 0.17 4.03 17.07
C PRO A 11 -0.22 3.56 15.67
N HIS A 12 -1.51 3.28 15.49
CA HIS A 12 -2.07 2.91 14.19
C HIS A 12 -2.63 4.14 13.50
N VAL A 13 -2.28 4.34 12.22
CA VAL A 13 -2.74 5.50 11.44
C VAL A 13 -3.33 5.00 10.12
N ASN A 14 -4.55 5.45 9.83
CA ASN A 14 -5.17 5.27 8.52
C ASN A 14 -4.80 6.46 7.64
N ILE A 15 -4.33 6.19 6.42
CA ILE A 15 -3.96 7.22 5.43
C ILE A 15 -4.54 6.85 4.07
N GLY A 16 -4.63 7.85 3.18
CA GLY A 16 -5.02 7.67 1.78
C GLY A 16 -4.37 8.72 0.89
N THR A 17 -4.21 8.39 -0.39
CA THR A 17 -3.68 9.30 -1.41
C THR A 17 -4.84 9.81 -2.26
N ILE A 18 -5.05 11.13 -2.29
CA ILE A 18 -6.12 11.80 -3.06
C ILE A 18 -5.53 12.75 -4.10
N GLY A 19 -6.27 13.02 -5.18
CA GLY A 19 -5.79 13.88 -6.27
C GLY A 19 -6.55 13.67 -7.58
N HIS A 20 -6.30 14.55 -8.56
CA HIS A 20 -6.91 14.50 -9.89
C HIS A 20 -6.55 13.21 -10.66
N ILE A 21 -7.29 12.91 -11.73
CA ILE A 21 -6.97 11.78 -12.62
C ILE A 21 -5.55 11.93 -13.17
N ASP A 22 -4.85 10.81 -13.38
CA ASP A 22 -3.46 10.75 -13.87
C ASP A 22 -2.37 11.43 -13.02
N HIS A 23 -2.68 11.92 -11.82
CA HIS A 23 -1.67 12.51 -10.92
C HIS A 23 -0.88 11.46 -10.09
N GLY A 24 -0.90 10.18 -10.48
CA GLY A 24 0.00 9.17 -9.93
C GLY A 24 -0.32 8.67 -8.51
N LYS A 25 -1.59 8.74 -8.06
CA LYS A 25 -2.01 8.28 -6.72
C LYS A 25 -1.64 6.82 -6.45
N THR A 26 -1.98 5.94 -7.39
CA THR A 26 -1.73 4.49 -7.33
C THR A 26 -0.22 4.19 -7.44
N THR A 27 0.49 4.92 -8.30
CA THR A 27 1.96 4.86 -8.43
C THR A 27 2.66 5.21 -7.13
N LEU A 28 2.24 6.31 -6.47
CA LEU A 28 2.79 6.75 -5.20
C LEU A 28 2.55 5.70 -4.11
N THR A 29 1.35 5.13 -4.06
CA THR A 29 1.00 4.09 -3.07
C THR A 29 1.88 2.85 -3.24
N ALA A 30 2.07 2.38 -4.49
CA ALA A 30 2.98 1.26 -4.78
C ALA A 30 4.42 1.57 -4.37
N ALA A 31 4.92 2.77 -4.70
CA ALA A 31 6.27 3.21 -4.37
C ALA A 31 6.51 3.26 -2.84
N ILE A 32 5.55 3.78 -2.07
CA ILE A 32 5.62 3.80 -0.59
C ILE A 32 5.82 2.37 -0.06
N THR A 33 4.99 1.41 -0.49
CA THR A 33 5.11 0.02 0.00
C THR A 33 6.44 -0.62 -0.42
N LYS A 34 6.95 -0.32 -1.62
CA LYS A 34 8.22 -0.85 -2.14
C LYS A 34 9.43 -0.32 -1.38
N VAL A 35 9.43 0.97 -1.03
CA VAL A 35 10.53 1.57 -0.25
C VAL A 35 10.50 1.01 1.18
N LEU A 36 9.33 0.99 1.82
CA LEU A 36 9.20 0.48 3.18
C LEU A 36 9.59 -0.99 3.30
N SER A 37 9.24 -1.84 2.33
CA SER A 37 9.64 -3.25 2.33
C SER A 37 11.15 -3.46 2.22
N LYS A 38 11.89 -2.53 1.60
CA LYS A 38 13.36 -2.57 1.56
C LYS A 38 14.00 -2.27 2.91
N HIS A 39 13.36 -1.45 3.73
CA HIS A 39 13.87 -1.06 5.05
C HIS A 39 13.34 -1.94 6.19
N ASN A 40 12.20 -2.60 5.99
CA ASN A 40 11.58 -3.44 7.00
C ASN A 40 11.01 -4.73 6.37
N PRO A 41 11.59 -5.90 6.66
CA PRO A 41 11.13 -7.18 6.09
C PRO A 41 9.71 -7.58 6.53
N LYS A 42 9.15 -6.94 7.57
CA LYS A 42 7.76 -7.14 8.00
C LYS A 42 6.74 -6.39 7.13
N VAL A 43 7.18 -5.46 6.27
CA VAL A 43 6.30 -4.70 5.37
C VAL A 43 6.21 -5.41 4.03
N GLN A 44 4.98 -5.67 3.59
CA GLN A 44 4.72 -6.27 2.30
C GLN A 44 4.63 -5.21 1.22
N PHE A 45 5.38 -5.40 0.14
CA PHE A 45 5.21 -4.63 -1.09
C PHE A 45 3.85 -4.96 -1.72
N ARG A 46 3.14 -3.94 -2.20
CA ARG A 46 1.96 -4.07 -3.03
C ARG A 46 2.23 -3.49 -4.41
N ALA A 47 2.10 -4.33 -5.43
CA ALA A 47 2.28 -3.93 -6.81
C ALA A 47 1.12 -3.03 -7.27
N PHE A 48 1.40 -2.15 -8.22
CA PHE A 48 0.49 -1.11 -8.73
C PHE A 48 -0.89 -1.68 -9.11
N ASP A 49 -0.86 -2.75 -9.90
CA ASP A 49 -2.00 -3.54 -10.40
C ASP A 49 -2.87 -4.19 -9.30
N THR A 50 -2.37 -4.22 -8.05
CA THR A 50 -3.09 -4.82 -6.91
C THR A 50 -3.71 -3.78 -5.97
N ILE A 51 -3.48 -2.48 -6.20
CA ILE A 51 -3.88 -1.41 -5.30
C ILE A 51 -5.22 -0.83 -5.74
N ASP A 52 -5.32 -0.42 -7.00
CA ASP A 52 -6.56 0.13 -7.53
C ASP A 52 -7.40 -1.00 -8.12
N ASN A 53 -8.52 -1.29 -7.45
CA ASN A 53 -9.46 -2.32 -7.88
C ASN A 53 -10.79 -1.69 -8.34
N ALA A 54 -10.84 -0.37 -8.48
CA ALA A 54 -12.00 0.33 -8.98
C ALA A 54 -12.33 -0.17 -10.41
N PRO A 55 -13.59 -0.53 -10.71
CA PRO A 55 -14.01 -0.93 -12.06
C PRO A 55 -13.65 0.09 -13.13
N GLU A 56 -13.62 1.38 -12.78
CA GLU A 56 -13.41 2.53 -13.67
C GLU A 56 -11.94 2.71 -14.13
N GLU A 57 -10.98 2.09 -13.45
CA GLU A 57 -9.53 2.24 -13.73
C GLU A 57 -8.95 0.98 -14.44
N ARG A 58 -9.82 0.08 -14.93
CA ARG A 58 -9.45 -1.20 -15.59
C ARG A 58 -9.37 -1.13 -17.12
N GLU A 59 -9.38 0.06 -17.72
CA GLU A 59 -9.24 0.27 -19.16
C GLU A 59 -7.80 0.60 -19.58
#